data_AF-A0A0A1MTA8-F1
#
_entry.id   AF-A0A0A1MTA8-F1
#
_cell.length_a   1.000
_cell.length_b   1.000
_cell.length_c   1.000
_cell.angle_alpha   90.00
_cell.angle_beta   90.00
_cell.angle_gamma   90.00
#
_symmetry.space_group_name_H-M   'P 1'
#
loop_
_entity.id
_entity.type
_entity.pdbx_description
1 polymer ?
#
loop_
_entity_poly.entity_id
_entity_poly.type
_entity_poly.pdbx_seq_one_letter_code
_entity_poly.pdbx_strand_id
1 'polypeptide(L)'
;MQEALLTYQWELFIAAEILSVVMLLLFGLTRYLLNQKKLSVIFISLFLALFIFEAGLALYIYQITGEISTFQIIVMLFVLYACTFGIADFKRLDRWMRQTIGKWRGVSLLTEKDMQVMERQQDTKYIARKNRMSAMIHLVIFIIVQAGLWIYGLGGTAGIVDYLTDLTWVEVDDYRQSPYASETAFSMSKLWGLIFIVDFIYSWSYTFFPKKTKA
;
A
#
# COMPACT_ATOMS: atom_id res chain seq x y z
N MET A 1 -20.17 -22.61 -9.72
CA MET A 1 -19.25 -22.18 -8.63
C MET A 1 -18.07 -21.39 -9.19
N GLN A 2 -17.34 -21.90 -10.20
CA GLN A 2 -16.22 -21.17 -10.83
C GLN A 2 -16.68 -19.88 -11.53
N GLU A 3 -17.79 -19.91 -12.27
CA GLU A 3 -18.34 -18.70 -12.91
C GLU A 3 -18.69 -17.60 -11.91
N ALA A 4 -19.36 -17.94 -10.81
CA ALA A 4 -19.69 -16.97 -9.76
C ALA A 4 -18.41 -16.35 -9.15
N LEU A 5 -17.36 -17.14 -8.97
CA LEU A 5 -16.11 -16.66 -8.38
C LEU A 5 -15.35 -15.71 -9.33
N LEU A 6 -15.38 -15.98 -10.63
CA LEU A 6 -14.82 -15.08 -11.65
C LEU A 6 -15.62 -13.77 -11.77
N THR A 7 -16.94 -13.86 -11.73
CA THR A 7 -17.83 -12.69 -11.79
C THR A 7 -17.65 -11.79 -10.58
N TYR A 8 -17.55 -12.36 -9.38
CA TYR A 8 -17.52 -11.61 -8.12
C TYR A 8 -16.11 -11.45 -7.50
N GLN A 9 -15.04 -11.72 -8.26
CA GLN A 9 -13.67 -11.68 -7.73
C GLN A 9 -13.28 -10.33 -7.14
N TRP A 10 -13.74 -9.23 -7.76
CA TRP A 10 -13.46 -7.87 -7.31
C TRP A 10 -14.22 -7.53 -6.03
N GLU A 11 -15.49 -7.90 -5.97
CA GLU A 11 -16.36 -7.69 -4.82
C GLU A 11 -15.86 -8.48 -3.61
N LEU A 12 -15.43 -9.73 -3.83
CA LEU A 12 -14.84 -10.56 -2.79
C LEU A 12 -13.53 -9.96 -2.26
N PHE A 13 -12.66 -9.47 -3.16
CA PHE A 13 -11.42 -8.79 -2.77
C PHE A 13 -11.70 -7.51 -1.98
N ILE A 14 -12.58 -6.63 -2.48
CA ILE A 14 -12.92 -5.36 -1.82
C ILE A 14 -13.59 -5.63 -0.46
N ALA A 15 -14.50 -6.61 -0.37
CA ALA A 15 -15.14 -6.98 0.88
C ALA A 15 -14.13 -7.52 1.91
N ALA A 16 -13.18 -8.35 1.47
CA ALA A 16 -12.10 -8.85 2.31
C ALA A 16 -11.21 -7.72 2.82
N GLU A 17 -10.84 -6.77 1.96
CA GLU A 17 -10.05 -5.58 2.31
C GLU A 17 -10.77 -4.69 3.35
N ILE A 18 -12.05 -4.37 3.12
CA ILE A 18 -12.83 -3.58 4.09
C ILE A 18 -12.90 -4.31 5.43
N LEU A 19 -13.16 -5.61 5.40
CA LEU A 19 -13.26 -6.41 6.62
C LEU A 19 -11.90 -6.52 7.33
N SER A 20 -10.80 -6.64 6.59
CA SER A 20 -9.45 -6.73 7.13
C SER A 20 -9.08 -5.43 7.87
N VAL A 21 -9.41 -4.26 7.30
CA VAL A 21 -9.25 -2.97 7.96
C VAL A 21 -10.06 -2.89 9.25
N VAL A 22 -11.32 -3.35 9.23
CA VAL A 22 -12.15 -3.40 10.44
C VAL A 22 -11.52 -4.31 11.52
N MET A 23 -11.04 -5.49 11.14
CA MET A 23 -10.34 -6.40 12.08
C MET A 23 -9.09 -5.76 12.67
N LEU A 24 -8.31 -5.01 11.88
CA LEU A 24 -7.12 -4.30 12.35
C LEU A 24 -7.47 -3.19 13.36
N LEU A 25 -8.55 -2.44 13.12
CA LEU A 25 -9.05 -1.42 14.05
C LEU A 25 -9.55 -2.06 15.36
N LEU A 26 -10.30 -3.15 15.27
CA LEU A 26 -10.78 -3.90 16.44
C LEU A 26 -9.63 -4.52 17.24
N PHE A 27 -8.58 -5.01 16.58
CA PHE A 27 -7.34 -5.42 17.24
C PHE A 27 -6.76 -4.28 18.07
N GLY A 28 -6.62 -3.09 17.48
CA GLY A 28 -6.08 -1.91 18.15
C GLY A 28 -6.93 -1.49 19.36
N LEU A 29 -8.24 -1.38 19.16
CA LEU A 29 -9.21 -1.02 20.19
C LEU A 29 -9.16 -1.99 21.38
N THR A 30 -9.27 -3.28 21.11
CA THR A 30 -9.33 -4.30 22.17
C THR A 30 -8.02 -4.45 22.92
N ARG A 31 -6.88 -4.33 22.22
CA ARG A 31 -5.55 -4.40 22.82
C ARG A 31 -5.26 -3.22 23.75
N TYR A 32 -5.52 -1.99 23.28
CA TYR A 32 -5.03 -0.79 23.94
C TYR A 32 -6.08 -0.10 24.81
N LEU A 33 -7.33 -0.04 24.35
CA LEU A 33 -8.41 0.58 25.12
C LEU A 33 -8.97 -0.39 26.16
N LEU A 34 -9.35 -1.60 25.74
CA LEU A 34 -10.01 -2.58 26.61
C LEU A 34 -9.03 -3.47 27.38
N ASN A 35 -7.74 -3.46 27.03
CA ASN A 35 -6.70 -4.34 27.60
C ASN A 35 -7.02 -5.86 27.50
N GLN A 36 -7.84 -6.25 26.52
CA GLN A 36 -8.29 -7.62 26.32
C GLN A 36 -7.37 -8.38 25.36
N LYS A 37 -6.25 -8.89 25.89
CA LYS A 37 -5.20 -9.55 25.09
C LYS A 37 -5.73 -10.72 24.25
N LYS A 38 -6.55 -11.60 24.84
CA LYS A 38 -7.12 -12.78 24.14
C LYS A 38 -7.95 -12.37 22.93
N LEU A 39 -8.81 -11.37 23.10
CA LEU A 39 -9.68 -10.88 22.04
C LEU A 39 -8.89 -10.16 20.94
N SER A 40 -7.83 -9.42 21.31
CA SER A 40 -6.93 -8.82 20.32
C SER A 40 -6.24 -9.87 19.44
N VAL A 41 -5.86 -11.02 20.00
CA VAL A 41 -5.25 -12.13 19.23
C VAL A 41 -6.22 -12.72 18.21
N ILE A 42 -7.52 -12.76 18.52
CA ILE A 42 -8.55 -13.21 17.57
C ILE A 42 -8.62 -12.24 16.39
N PHE A 43 -8.72 -10.92 16.65
CA PHE A 43 -8.83 -9.93 15.58
C PHE A 43 -7.61 -9.87 14.67
N ILE A 44 -6.39 -9.94 15.21
CA ILE A 44 -5.19 -9.97 14.36
C ILE A 44 -5.07 -11.28 13.56
N SER A 45 -5.53 -12.40 14.12
CA SER A 45 -5.59 -13.68 13.39
C SER A 45 -6.61 -13.64 12.26
N LEU A 46 -7.78 -13.03 12.48
CA LEU A 46 -8.81 -12.83 11.44
C LEU A 46 -8.32 -11.91 10.32
N PHE A 47 -7.65 -10.81 10.67
CA PHE A 47 -6.97 -9.96 9.70
C PHE A 47 -6.01 -10.76 8.82
N LEU A 48 -5.14 -11.58 9.43
CA LEU A 48 -4.18 -12.41 8.69
C LEU A 48 -4.88 -13.48 7.83
N ALA A 49 -5.96 -14.07 8.33
CA ALA A 49 -6.74 -15.05 7.58
C ALA A 49 -7.40 -14.44 6.33
N LEU A 50 -7.93 -13.21 6.42
CA LEU A 50 -8.49 -12.48 5.29
C LEU A 50 -7.42 -12.16 4.23
N PHE A 51 -6.25 -11.72 4.67
CA PHE A 51 -5.11 -11.48 3.77
C PHE A 51 -4.66 -12.76 3.05
N ILE A 52 -4.57 -13.90 3.76
CA ILE A 52 -4.24 -15.19 3.15
C ILE A 52 -5.35 -15.61 2.17
N PHE A 53 -6.61 -15.34 2.50
CA PHE A 53 -7.74 -15.62 1.62
C PHE A 53 -7.64 -14.84 0.31
N GLU A 54 -7.29 -13.56 0.33
CA GLU A 54 -7.10 -12.73 -0.89
C GLU A 54 -5.99 -13.31 -1.79
N ALA A 55 -4.84 -13.66 -1.21
CA ALA A 55 -3.76 -14.30 -1.95
C ALA A 55 -4.20 -15.66 -2.55
N GLY A 56 -4.94 -16.45 -1.76
CA GLY A 56 -5.52 -17.72 -2.21
C GLY A 56 -6.54 -17.55 -3.33
N LEU A 57 -7.37 -16.50 -3.26
CA LEU A 57 -8.36 -16.16 -4.28
C LEU A 57 -7.67 -15.87 -5.63
N ALA A 58 -6.62 -15.05 -5.63
CA ALA A 58 -5.85 -14.75 -6.85
C ALA A 58 -5.17 -15.99 -7.45
N LEU A 59 -4.59 -16.84 -6.60
CA LEU A 59 -3.98 -18.10 -7.05
C LEU A 59 -5.01 -19.06 -7.64
N TYR A 60 -6.18 -19.18 -7.01
CA TYR A 60 -7.25 -20.05 -7.49
C TYR A 60 -7.84 -19.57 -8.82
N ILE A 61 -8.01 -18.26 -8.99
CA ILE A 61 -8.45 -17.69 -10.28
C ILE A 61 -7.41 -17.98 -11.36
N TYR A 62 -6.11 -17.82 -11.06
CA TYR A 62 -5.05 -18.18 -12.01
C TYR A 62 -5.09 -19.66 -12.41
N GLN A 63 -5.37 -20.57 -11.47
CA GLN A 63 -5.52 -21.99 -11.77
C GLN A 63 -6.70 -22.29 -12.71
N ILE A 64 -7.78 -21.49 -12.64
CA ILE A 64 -8.94 -21.64 -13.52
C ILE A 64 -8.66 -21.04 -14.90
N THR A 65 -8.09 -19.84 -14.96
CA THR A 65 -7.94 -19.10 -16.22
C THR A 65 -6.69 -19.47 -17.00
N GLY A 66 -5.63 -19.93 -16.31
CA GLY A 66 -4.30 -20.13 -16.90
C GLY A 66 -3.56 -18.82 -17.23
N GLU A 67 -4.19 -17.67 -17.03
CA GLU A 67 -3.70 -16.36 -17.44
C GLU A 67 -3.54 -15.41 -16.25
N ILE A 68 -2.46 -14.62 -16.27
CA ILE A 68 -2.26 -13.54 -15.31
C ILE A 68 -3.10 -12.35 -15.77
N SER A 69 -4.23 -12.13 -15.11
CA SER A 69 -5.09 -10.97 -15.37
C SER A 69 -4.72 -9.78 -14.48
N THR A 70 -5.32 -8.62 -14.75
CA THR A 70 -5.20 -7.43 -13.90
C THR A 70 -5.52 -7.72 -12.43
N PHE A 71 -6.47 -8.63 -12.15
CA PHE A 71 -6.82 -9.02 -10.79
C PHE A 71 -5.61 -9.61 -10.04
N GLN A 72 -4.91 -10.60 -10.63
CA GLN A 72 -3.73 -11.21 -10.03
C GLN A 72 -2.60 -10.20 -9.86
N ILE A 73 -2.40 -9.30 -10.83
CA ILE A 73 -1.38 -8.26 -10.73
C ILE A 73 -1.67 -7.38 -9.51
N ILE A 74 -2.91 -6.89 -9.36
CA ILE A 74 -3.27 -6.05 -8.21
C ILE A 74 -3.09 -6.80 -6.89
N VAL A 75 -3.65 -8.01 -6.75
CA VAL A 75 -3.49 -8.78 -5.50
C VAL A 75 -2.01 -9.05 -5.19
N MET A 76 -1.19 -9.35 -6.20
CA MET A 76 0.24 -9.54 -6.03
C MET A 76 0.93 -8.28 -5.49
N LEU A 77 0.54 -7.08 -5.94
CA LEU A 77 1.07 -5.83 -5.39
C LEU A 77 0.71 -5.65 -3.90
N PHE A 78 -0.54 -5.94 -3.53
CA PHE A 78 -0.97 -5.91 -2.13
C PHE A 78 -0.19 -6.91 -1.27
N VAL A 79 0.00 -8.14 -1.77
CA VAL A 79 0.79 -9.16 -1.08
C VAL A 79 2.24 -8.72 -0.91
N LEU A 80 2.88 -8.25 -1.98
CA LEU A 80 4.25 -7.74 -1.92
C LEU A 80 4.38 -6.58 -0.95
N TYR A 81 3.43 -5.64 -0.97
CA TYR A 81 3.40 -4.52 -0.02
C TYR A 81 3.32 -5.01 1.42
N ALA A 82 2.39 -5.93 1.73
CA ALA A 82 2.21 -6.48 3.06
C ALA A 82 3.48 -7.20 3.56
N CYS A 83 4.15 -7.96 2.68
CA CYS A 83 5.38 -8.68 3.01
C CYS A 83 6.59 -7.75 3.20
N THR A 84 6.63 -6.61 2.51
CA THR A 84 7.79 -5.69 2.53
C THR A 84 7.60 -4.54 3.51
N PHE A 85 6.57 -3.72 3.33
CA PHE A 85 6.30 -2.52 4.13
C PHE A 85 5.32 -2.78 5.27
N GLY A 86 4.44 -3.78 5.13
CA GLY A 86 3.38 -4.06 6.09
C GLY A 86 3.87 -4.25 7.54
N ILE A 87 5.03 -4.92 7.74
CA ILE A 87 5.59 -5.11 9.08
C ILE A 87 6.05 -3.78 9.70
N ALA A 88 6.69 -2.91 8.91
CA ALA A 88 7.17 -1.62 9.39
C ALA A 88 6.00 -0.67 9.71
N ASP A 89 4.97 -0.68 8.86
CA ASP A 89 3.76 0.10 9.05
C ASP A 89 2.95 -0.38 10.24
N PHE A 90 2.83 -1.70 10.43
CA PHE A 90 2.17 -2.25 11.61
C PHE A 90 2.87 -1.83 12.90
N LYS A 91 4.21 -1.84 12.94
CA LYS A 91 4.97 -1.32 14.10
C LYS A 91 4.75 0.17 14.33
N ARG A 92 4.62 0.96 13.26
CA ARG A 92 4.33 2.40 13.35
C ARG A 92 2.93 2.64 13.89
N LEU A 93 1.94 1.90 13.39
CA LEU A 93 0.56 1.92 13.87
C LEU A 93 0.49 1.52 15.35
N ASP A 94 1.17 0.43 15.73
CA ASP A 94 1.24 -0.06 17.12
C ASP A 94 1.73 1.04 18.07
N ARG A 95 2.81 1.73 17.71
CA ARG A 95 3.36 2.84 18.50
C ARG A 95 2.41 4.03 18.55
N TRP A 96 1.82 4.41 17.41
CA TRP A 96 0.86 5.50 17.36
C TRP A 96 -0.35 5.22 18.26
N MET A 97 -0.89 4.00 18.25
CA MET A 97 -1.99 3.61 19.13
C MET A 97 -1.61 3.66 20.60
N ARG A 98 -0.42 3.14 20.97
CA ARG A 98 0.10 3.26 22.36
C ARG A 98 0.22 4.70 22.81
N GLN A 99 0.73 5.58 21.94
CA GLN A 99 0.86 6.99 22.25
C GLN A 99 -0.51 7.66 22.43
N THR A 100 -1.41 7.47 21.47
CA THR A 100 -2.73 8.13 21.44
C THR A 100 -3.60 7.65 22.60
N ILE A 101 -3.71 6.34 22.79
CA ILE A 101 -4.55 5.75 23.85
C ILE A 101 -3.90 5.94 25.22
N GLY A 102 -2.57 5.87 25.32
CA GLY A 102 -1.84 6.18 26.54
C GLY A 102 -2.10 7.61 27.02
N LYS A 103 -1.99 8.60 26.11
CA LYS A 103 -2.34 10.00 26.40
C LYS A 103 -3.78 10.14 26.85
N TRP A 104 -4.73 9.50 26.15
CA TRP A 104 -6.14 9.58 26.50
C TRP A 104 -6.44 9.00 27.90
N ARG A 105 -5.72 7.94 28.29
CA ARG A 105 -5.87 7.28 29.60
C ARG A 105 -4.98 7.87 30.69
N GLY A 106 -4.13 8.85 30.39
CA GLY A 106 -3.15 9.39 31.34
C GLY A 106 -2.07 8.40 31.78
N VAL A 107 -1.80 7.34 31.01
CA VAL A 107 -0.78 6.32 31.32
C VAL A 107 0.24 6.19 30.20
N SER A 108 1.50 5.89 30.56
CA SER A 108 2.52 5.62 29.55
C SER A 108 2.42 4.17 29.07
N LEU A 109 2.01 3.96 27.81
CA LEU A 109 2.01 2.66 27.13
C LEU A 109 3.21 2.47 26.19
N LEU A 110 4.05 3.51 26.06
CA LEU A 110 5.24 3.52 25.21
C LEU A 110 6.39 2.78 25.90
N THR A 111 7.14 2.02 25.13
CA THR A 111 8.37 1.39 25.61
C THR A 111 9.57 2.33 25.47
N GLU A 112 10.66 2.07 26.20
CA GLU A 112 11.92 2.81 26.06
C GLU A 112 12.41 2.87 24.61
N LYS A 113 12.31 1.75 23.88
CA LYS A 113 12.66 1.68 22.46
C LYS A 113 11.77 2.58 21.61
N ASP A 114 10.48 2.72 21.95
CA ASP A 114 9.58 3.61 21.22
C ASP A 114 9.97 5.07 21.41
N MET A 115 10.35 5.46 22.63
CA MET A 115 10.79 6.81 22.96
C MET A 115 12.07 7.17 22.19
N GLN A 116 13.08 6.29 22.20
CA GLN A 116 14.33 6.50 21.44
C GLN A 116 14.09 6.66 19.93
N VAL A 117 13.15 5.89 19.35
CA VAL A 117 12.82 6.04 17.93
C VAL A 117 12.09 7.36 17.68
N MET A 118 11.23 7.80 18.60
CA MET A 118 10.54 9.09 18.50
C MET A 118 11.50 10.27 18.62
N GLU A 119 12.50 10.20 19.51
CA GLU A 119 13.55 11.22 19.63
C GLU A 119 14.37 11.34 18.34
N ARG A 120 14.79 10.21 17.75
CA ARG A 120 15.47 10.22 16.44
C ARG A 120 14.61 10.85 15.34
N GLN A 121 13.29 10.68 15.44
CA GLN A 121 12.32 11.29 14.51
C GLN A 121 12.07 12.78 14.76
N GLN A 122 12.73 13.40 15.75
CA GLN A 122 12.77 14.86 15.91
C GLN A 122 13.98 15.49 15.20
N ASP A 123 15.02 14.71 14.89
CA ASP A 123 16.18 15.21 14.13
C ASP A 123 15.80 15.44 12.66
N THR A 124 15.89 16.71 12.24
CA THR A 124 15.54 17.17 10.89
C THR A 124 16.40 16.50 9.81
N LYS A 125 17.68 16.20 10.09
CA LYS A 125 18.58 15.51 9.14
C LYS A 125 18.17 14.05 8.98
N TYR A 126 17.80 13.40 10.08
CA TYR A 126 17.31 12.02 10.06
C TYR A 126 16.00 11.91 9.28
N ILE A 127 15.03 12.79 9.55
CA ILE A 127 13.74 12.84 8.83
C ILE A 127 13.97 13.02 7.32
N ALA A 128 14.80 13.98 6.92
CA ALA A 128 15.08 14.26 5.52
C ALA A 128 15.72 13.04 4.81
N ARG A 129 16.71 12.39 5.44
CA ARG A 129 17.34 11.17 4.88
C ARG A 129 16.33 10.03 4.74
N LYS A 130 15.51 9.81 5.76
CA LYS A 130 14.50 8.75 5.76
C LYS A 130 13.47 8.97 4.67
N ASN A 131 12.93 10.19 4.54
CA ASN A 131 11.92 10.50 3.53
C ASN A 131 12.49 10.42 2.11
N ARG A 132 13.74 10.83 1.87
CA ARG A 132 14.39 10.60 0.57
C ARG A 132 14.49 9.12 0.23
N MET A 133 14.95 8.29 1.17
CA MET A 133 15.04 6.84 0.96
C MET A 133 13.66 6.25 0.66
N SER A 134 12.63 6.64 1.42
CA SER A 134 11.25 6.22 1.17
C SER A 134 10.77 6.63 -0.23
N ALA A 135 11.03 7.88 -0.65
CA ALA A 135 10.67 8.37 -1.97
C ALA A 135 11.39 7.61 -3.10
N MET A 136 12.66 7.24 -2.91
CA MET A 136 13.40 6.41 -3.87
C MET A 136 12.83 5.00 -3.96
N ILE A 137 12.45 4.41 -2.83
CA ILE A 137 11.81 3.09 -2.81
C ILE A 137 10.45 3.14 -3.52
N HIS A 138 9.60 4.13 -3.22
CA HIS A 138 8.32 4.32 -3.92
C HIS A 138 8.52 4.56 -5.42
N LEU A 139 9.54 5.33 -5.82
CA LEU A 139 9.87 5.55 -7.22
C LEU A 139 10.24 4.25 -7.93
N VAL A 140 11.11 3.43 -7.31
CA VAL A 140 11.51 2.14 -7.88
C VAL A 140 10.31 1.21 -8.03
N ILE A 141 9.46 1.11 -7.00
CA ILE A 141 8.24 0.29 -7.06
C ILE A 141 7.31 0.81 -8.15
N PHE A 142 7.06 2.12 -8.17
CA PHE A 142 6.21 2.75 -9.18
C PHE A 142 6.70 2.43 -10.59
N ILE A 143 7.99 2.61 -10.87
CA ILE A 143 8.58 2.29 -12.18
C ILE A 143 8.42 0.80 -12.52
N ILE A 144 8.71 -0.11 -11.59
CA ILE A 144 8.61 -1.55 -11.83
C ILE A 144 7.17 -1.94 -12.17
N VAL A 145 6.20 -1.43 -11.40
CA VAL A 145 4.80 -1.77 -11.62
C VAL A 145 4.28 -1.16 -12.92
N GLN A 146 4.58 0.11 -13.21
CA GLN A 146 4.17 0.74 -14.46
C GLN A 146 4.80 0.04 -15.67
N ALA A 147 6.09 -0.29 -15.61
CA ALA A 147 6.75 -1.07 -16.65
C ALA A 147 6.08 -2.44 -16.84
N GLY A 148 5.74 -3.14 -15.76
CA GLY A 148 5.01 -4.41 -15.82
C GLY A 148 3.64 -4.28 -16.49
N LEU A 149 2.87 -3.24 -16.14
CA LEU A 149 1.57 -2.96 -16.74
C LEU A 149 1.67 -2.61 -18.23
N TRP A 150 2.69 -1.86 -18.63
CA TRP A 150 2.92 -1.48 -20.02
C TRP A 150 3.41 -2.65 -20.85
N ILE A 151 4.35 -3.44 -20.32
CA ILE A 151 4.82 -4.66 -21.00
C ILE A 151 3.65 -5.62 -21.22
N TYR A 152 2.78 -5.76 -20.22
CA TYR A 152 1.57 -6.58 -20.35
C TYR A 152 0.59 -5.99 -21.36
N GLY A 153 0.33 -4.68 -21.32
CA GLY A 153 -0.61 -4.01 -22.24
C GLY A 153 -0.17 -3.99 -23.70
N LEU A 154 1.12 -3.83 -23.95
CA LEU A 154 1.71 -3.84 -25.28
C LEU A 154 2.05 -5.25 -25.79
N GLY A 155 1.90 -6.28 -24.95
CA GLY A 155 2.29 -7.66 -25.28
C GLY A 155 3.80 -7.86 -25.42
N GLY A 156 4.61 -6.96 -24.85
CA GLY A 156 6.07 -6.98 -24.94
C GLY A 156 6.70 -5.62 -24.67
N THR A 157 7.99 -5.48 -25.01
CA THR A 157 8.73 -4.22 -24.82
C THR A 157 8.72 -3.31 -26.06
N ALA A 158 8.23 -3.82 -27.19
CA ALA A 158 8.11 -3.05 -28.42
C ALA A 158 7.05 -1.95 -28.24
N GLY A 159 7.35 -0.72 -28.66
CA GLY A 159 6.44 0.43 -28.55
C GLY A 159 6.51 1.21 -27.23
N ILE A 160 7.21 0.72 -26.19
CA ILE A 160 7.35 1.46 -24.92
C ILE A 160 7.96 2.85 -25.14
N VAL A 161 8.97 2.93 -26.01
CA VAL A 161 9.66 4.19 -26.30
C VAL A 161 8.70 5.23 -26.89
N ASP A 162 7.79 4.80 -27.77
CA ASP A 162 6.85 5.70 -28.44
C ASP A 162 5.97 6.41 -27.40
N TYR A 163 5.43 5.66 -26.42
CA TYR A 163 4.63 6.20 -25.31
C TYR A 163 5.42 6.99 -24.26
N LEU A 164 6.76 6.84 -24.22
CA LEU A 164 7.63 7.68 -23.39
C LEU A 164 7.95 9.01 -24.07
N THR A 165 8.02 9.02 -25.41
CA THR A 165 8.33 10.22 -26.19
C THR A 165 7.10 11.03 -26.57
N ASP A 166 5.95 10.38 -26.70
CA ASP A 166 4.65 10.99 -26.97
C ASP A 166 3.75 10.81 -25.76
N LEU A 167 3.37 11.93 -25.12
CA LEU A 167 2.54 11.97 -23.92
C LEU A 167 1.07 12.34 -24.23
N THR A 168 0.69 12.44 -25.51
CA THR A 168 -0.69 12.79 -25.90
C THR A 168 -1.72 11.81 -25.36
N TRP A 169 -1.36 10.53 -25.19
CA TRP A 169 -2.21 9.51 -24.59
C TRP A 169 -2.65 9.81 -23.14
N VAL A 170 -1.91 10.66 -22.42
CA VAL A 170 -2.28 11.11 -21.07
C VAL A 170 -3.42 12.12 -21.13
N GLU A 171 -3.48 12.95 -22.18
CA GLU A 171 -4.47 14.01 -22.34
C GLU A 171 -5.79 13.52 -22.94
N VAL A 172 -5.72 12.55 -23.86
CA VAL A 172 -6.87 12.05 -24.63
C VAL A 172 -7.87 11.24 -23.76
N ASP A 173 -7.46 10.86 -22.56
CA ASP A 173 -8.29 10.14 -21.57
C ASP A 173 -8.96 8.86 -22.11
N ASP A 174 -8.33 8.20 -23.08
CA ASP A 174 -8.81 6.96 -23.69
C ASP A 174 -7.79 5.84 -23.49
N TYR A 175 -8.18 4.78 -22.76
CA TYR A 175 -7.28 3.66 -22.48
C TYR A 175 -6.83 2.94 -23.76
N ARG A 176 -7.61 2.96 -24.84
CA ARG A 176 -7.27 2.31 -26.11
C ARG A 176 -6.10 2.96 -26.83
N GLN A 177 -5.83 4.23 -26.49
CA GLN A 177 -4.70 5.00 -27.00
C GLN A 177 -3.54 5.03 -26.01
N SER A 178 -3.63 4.26 -24.91
CA SER A 178 -2.65 4.21 -23.85
C SER A 178 -1.87 2.88 -23.89
N PRO A 179 -0.72 2.77 -23.20
CA PRO A 179 0.04 1.52 -23.11
C PRO A 179 -0.59 0.46 -22.18
N TYR A 180 -1.79 0.69 -21.65
CA TYR A 180 -2.42 -0.19 -20.66
C TYR A 180 -3.43 -1.15 -21.31
N ALA A 181 -3.44 -2.39 -20.81
CA ALA A 181 -4.29 -3.47 -21.33
C ALA A 181 -5.80 -3.28 -21.10
N SER A 182 -6.20 -2.42 -20.16
CA SER A 182 -7.59 -2.25 -19.76
C SER A 182 -7.87 -0.85 -19.21
N GLU A 183 -9.13 -0.45 -19.28
CA GLU A 183 -9.62 0.82 -18.72
C GLU A 183 -9.34 0.92 -17.22
N THR A 184 -9.51 -0.17 -16.49
CA THR A 184 -9.20 -0.25 -15.06
C THR A 184 -7.72 0.00 -14.79
N ALA A 185 -6.84 -0.67 -15.52
CA ALA A 185 -5.39 -0.51 -15.35
C ALA A 185 -4.95 0.94 -15.68
N PHE A 186 -5.48 1.51 -16.75
CA PHE A 186 -5.22 2.91 -17.12
C PHE A 186 -5.69 3.88 -16.03
N SER A 187 -6.95 3.75 -15.58
CA SER A 187 -7.56 4.65 -14.61
C SER A 187 -6.85 4.59 -13.25
N MET A 188 -6.56 3.38 -12.76
CA MET A 188 -5.81 3.17 -11.52
C MET A 188 -4.39 3.71 -11.63
N SER A 189 -3.72 3.52 -12.77
CA SER A 189 -2.35 3.99 -12.97
C SER A 189 -2.25 5.50 -13.05
N LYS A 190 -3.22 6.19 -13.68
CA LYS A 190 -3.30 7.66 -13.66
C LYS A 190 -3.52 8.19 -12.26
N LEU A 191 -4.50 7.64 -11.53
CA LEU A 191 -4.79 8.06 -10.16
C LEU A 191 -3.57 7.83 -9.26
N TRP A 192 -2.96 6.65 -9.36
CA TRP A 192 -1.77 6.34 -8.58
C TRP A 192 -0.56 7.20 -8.97
N GLY A 193 -0.39 7.52 -10.26
CA GLY A 193 0.63 8.45 -10.74
C GLY A 193 0.48 9.85 -10.14
N LEU A 194 -0.74 10.38 -10.08
CA LEU A 194 -1.02 11.65 -9.43
C LEU A 194 -0.69 11.61 -7.93
N ILE A 195 -1.14 10.57 -7.21
CA ILE A 195 -0.85 10.38 -5.78
C ILE A 195 0.67 10.27 -5.55
N PHE A 196 1.36 9.53 -6.42
CA PHE A 196 2.81 9.35 -6.36
C PHE A 196 3.55 10.68 -6.52
N ILE A 197 3.17 11.53 -7.48
CA ILE A 197 3.80 12.85 -7.65
C ILE A 197 3.65 13.69 -6.38
N VAL A 198 2.45 13.73 -5.80
CA VAL A 198 2.19 14.46 -4.55
C VAL A 198 3.03 13.91 -3.39
N ASP A 199 3.06 12.59 -3.20
CA ASP A 199 3.87 11.93 -2.16
C ASP A 199 5.37 12.18 -2.34
N PHE A 200 5.85 12.15 -3.58
CA PHE A 200 7.24 12.37 -3.92
C PHE A 200 7.67 13.80 -3.62
N ILE A 201 6.89 14.81 -4.06
CA ILE A 201 7.13 16.22 -3.74
C ILE A 201 7.12 16.42 -2.21
N TYR A 202 6.11 15.86 -1.53
CA TYR A 202 6.00 15.96 -0.07
C TYR A 202 7.22 15.36 0.64
N SER A 203 7.66 14.18 0.23
CA SER A 203 8.81 13.50 0.83
C SER A 203 10.11 14.28 0.62
N TRP A 204 10.30 14.89 -0.55
CA TRP A 204 11.47 15.72 -0.85
C TRP A 204 11.42 17.10 -0.22
N SER A 205 10.23 17.62 0.13
CA SER A 205 10.07 18.91 0.81
C SER A 205 10.85 18.98 2.12
N TYR A 206 11.01 17.86 2.84
CA TYR A 206 11.82 17.77 4.07
C TYR A 206 13.32 18.02 3.84
N THR A 207 13.79 17.86 2.60
CA THR A 207 15.19 18.11 2.24
C THR A 207 15.41 19.57 1.84
N PHE A 208 14.51 20.12 1.02
CA PHE A 208 14.62 21.49 0.52
C PHE A 208 14.13 22.54 1.52
N PHE A 209 13.15 22.19 2.35
CA PHE A 209 12.53 23.06 3.35
C PHE A 209 12.55 22.39 4.73
N PRO A 210 13.74 22.16 5.33
CA PRO A 210 13.82 21.55 6.64
C PRO A 210 13.12 22.44 7.68
N LYS A 211 12.27 21.84 8.52
CA LYS A 211 11.65 22.56 9.64
C LYS A 211 12.75 23.14 10.53
N LYS A 212 12.69 24.45 10.80
CA LYS A 212 13.58 25.07 11.78
C LYS A 212 13.29 24.47 13.15
N THR A 213 14.28 23.86 13.77
CA THR A 213 14.20 23.45 15.17
C THR A 213 13.89 24.71 15.99
N LYS A 214 12.82 24.73 16.79
CA LYS A 214 12.65 25.80 17.78
C LYS A 214 13.86 25.71 18.71
N ALA A 215 14.69 26.76 18.70
CA ALA A 215 15.75 26.95 19.67
C ALA A 215 15.15 27.17 21.06
#